data_AF-A0A349BSU0-F1
#
_entry.id   AF-A0A349BSU0-F1
#
_cell.length_a   1.000
_cell.length_b   1.000
_cell.length_c   1.000
_cell.angle_alpha   90.00
_cell.angle_beta   90.00
_cell.angle_gamma   90.00
#
_symmetry.space_group_name_H-M   'P 1'
#
loop_
_entity.id
_entity.type
_entity.pdbx_description
1 polymer ?
#
loop_
_entity_poly.entity_id
_entity_poly.type
_entity_poly.pdbx_seq_one_letter_code
_entity_poly.pdbx_strand_id
1 'polypeptide(L)'
;MIQRIQSLYILLSFTLSCVLFSLSLDSTSSTPIIQIYQSFYGFIITPLIALITLLLFKKRPLQALLCFLIVLFQMTQGGIYLSRFDLSNGFNFDELVILISFINVVLFWLARRSILRDEALVRSVDRIR
;
A
#
# COMPACT_ATOMS: atom_id res chain seq x y z
N MET A 1 11.07 0.62 21.74
CA MET A 1 9.59 0.74 21.85
C MET A 1 8.99 0.49 20.46
N ILE A 2 8.75 -0.77 20.12
CA ILE A 2 8.39 -1.25 18.76
C ILE A 2 6.88 -1.39 18.55
N GLN A 3 6.06 -1.23 19.58
CA GLN A 3 4.60 -1.32 19.45
C GLN A 3 4.00 0.04 19.11
N ARG A 4 4.08 0.41 17.84
CA ARG A 4 3.11 1.35 17.27
C ARG A 4 2.21 0.56 16.35
N ILE A 5 0.90 0.68 16.55
CA ILE A 5 -0.14 0.01 15.74
C ILE A 5 0.08 0.28 14.22
N GLN A 6 0.76 1.37 13.88
CA GLN A 6 1.27 1.71 12.54
C GLN A 6 2.08 0.58 11.88
N SER A 7 3.04 -0.02 12.60
CA SER A 7 3.91 -1.05 12.01
C SER A 7 3.13 -2.31 11.69
N LEU A 8 2.07 -2.62 12.45
CA LEU A 8 1.15 -3.72 12.16
C LEU A 8 0.37 -3.48 10.87
N TYR A 9 -0.17 -2.28 10.65
CA TYR A 9 -0.87 -1.95 9.40
C TYR A 9 0.05 -2.01 8.19
N ILE A 10 1.27 -1.47 8.31
CA ILE A 10 2.26 -1.49 7.23
C ILE A 10 2.70 -2.94 6.94
N LEU A 11 2.91 -3.75 7.98
CA LEU A 11 3.32 -5.16 7.83
C LEU A 11 2.21 -5.99 7.19
N LEU A 12 0.96 -5.81 7.60
CA LEU A 12 -0.18 -6.51 7.00
C LEU A 12 -0.34 -6.13 5.52
N SER A 13 -0.23 -4.84 5.20
CA SER A 13 -0.27 -4.37 3.82
C SER A 13 0.91 -4.89 2.98
N PHE A 14 2.10 -4.99 3.57
CA PHE A 14 3.27 -5.59 2.93
C PHE A 14 3.02 -7.06 2.58
N THR A 15 2.48 -7.85 3.52
CA THR A 15 2.15 -9.26 3.27
C THR A 15 1.12 -9.43 2.15
N LEU A 16 0.05 -8.63 2.16
CA LEU A 16 -0.96 -8.64 1.08
C LEU A 16 -0.36 -8.27 -0.28
N SER A 17 0.55 -7.29 -0.30
CA SER A 17 1.20 -6.84 -1.53
C SER A 17 2.20 -7.87 -2.07
N CYS A 18 2.91 -8.59 -1.20
CA CYS A 18 3.74 -9.73 -1.61
C CYS A 18 2.92 -10.86 -2.22
N VAL A 19 1.79 -11.20 -1.61
CA VAL A 19 0.87 -12.22 -2.16
C VAL A 19 0.35 -11.81 -3.54
N LEU A 20 -0.06 -10.55 -3.69
CA LEU A 20 -0.46 -10.01 -5.00
C LEU A 20 0.65 -10.10 -6.04
N PHE A 21 1.89 -9.77 -5.66
CA PHE A 21 3.02 -9.85 -6.58
C PHE A 21 3.23 -11.29 -7.06
N SER A 22 3.22 -12.27 -6.16
CA SER A 22 3.32 -13.69 -6.51
C SER A 22 2.22 -14.13 -7.48
N LEU A 23 0.96 -13.75 -7.21
CA LEU A 23 -0.16 -14.06 -8.10
C LEU A 23 -0.05 -13.35 -9.46
N SER A 24 0.55 -12.14 -9.49
CA SER A 24 0.74 -11.39 -10.74
C SER A 24 1.70 -12.06 -11.72
N LEU A 25 2.66 -12.87 -11.25
CA LEU A 25 3.63 -13.56 -12.11
C LEU A 25 2.96 -14.63 -12.98
N ASP A 26 1.94 -15.30 -12.44
CA ASP A 26 1.21 -16.36 -13.15
C ASP A 26 0.08 -15.80 -14.05
N SER A 27 -0.35 -14.56 -13.78
CA SER A 27 -1.44 -13.92 -14.53
C SER A 27 -0.94 -13.26 -15.82
N THR A 28 -1.38 -13.76 -16.98
CA THR A 28 -1.14 -13.10 -18.27
C THR A 28 -2.37 -12.30 -18.69
N SER A 29 -2.23 -10.97 -18.74
CA SER A 29 -3.29 -10.07 -19.19
C SER A 29 -3.18 -9.75 -20.68
N SER A 30 -4.30 -9.76 -21.40
CA SER A 30 -4.38 -9.44 -22.84
C SER A 30 -4.45 -7.94 -23.19
N THR A 31 -4.67 -7.06 -22.19
CA THR A 31 -4.76 -5.62 -22.44
C THR A 31 -3.38 -4.97 -22.36
N PRO A 32 -3.05 -4.07 -23.30
CA PRO A 32 -1.71 -3.50 -23.39
C PRO A 32 -1.33 -2.70 -22.14
N ILE A 33 -2.27 -1.99 -21.51
CA ILE A 33 -1.99 -1.16 -20.32
C ILE A 33 -1.61 -2.02 -19.11
N ILE A 34 -2.32 -3.12 -18.88
CA ILE A 34 -2.04 -4.02 -17.75
C ILE A 34 -0.77 -4.82 -18.00
N GLN A 35 -0.55 -5.25 -19.25
CA GLN A 35 0.67 -5.94 -19.64
C GLN A 35 1.90 -5.04 -19.44
N ILE A 36 1.80 -3.75 -19.79
CA ILE A 36 2.83 -2.74 -19.50
C ILE A 36 3.06 -2.64 -17.99
N TYR A 37 2.00 -2.52 -17.19
CA TYR A 37 2.11 -2.42 -15.73
C TYR A 37 2.78 -3.65 -15.09
N GLN A 38 2.42 -4.85 -15.55
CA GLN A 38 3.04 -6.12 -15.12
C GLN A 38 4.51 -6.20 -15.56
N SER A 39 4.81 -5.84 -16.81
CA SER A 39 6.17 -5.86 -17.36
C SER A 39 7.12 -4.87 -16.69
N PHE A 40 6.62 -3.74 -16.19
CA PHE A 40 7.40 -2.76 -15.44
C PHE A 40 7.48 -3.08 -13.93
N TYR A 41 7.06 -4.28 -13.51
CA TYR A 41 7.07 -4.70 -12.11
C TYR A 41 6.32 -3.73 -11.18
N GLY A 42 5.21 -3.16 -11.65
CA GLY A 42 4.43 -2.18 -10.88
C GLY A 42 4.02 -2.68 -9.49
N PHE A 43 3.76 -4.00 -9.38
CA PHE A 43 3.43 -4.68 -8.13
C PHE A 43 4.58 -4.79 -7.12
N ILE A 44 5.85 -4.70 -7.55
CA ILE A 44 7.02 -4.75 -6.64
C ILE A 44 7.22 -3.42 -5.91
N ILE A 45 6.81 -2.31 -6.53
CA ILE A 45 7.05 -0.96 -6.01
C ILE A 45 6.43 -0.79 -4.63
N THR A 46 5.17 -1.21 -4.45
CA THR A 46 4.42 -1.09 -3.20
C THR A 46 5.08 -1.82 -2.01
N PRO A 47 5.39 -3.14 -2.08
CA PRO A 47 6.05 -3.83 -0.98
C PRO A 47 7.45 -3.28 -0.69
N LEU A 48 8.18 -2.82 -1.71
CA LEU A 48 9.52 -2.25 -1.54
C LEU A 48 9.47 -0.92 -0.78
N ILE A 49 8.55 -0.03 -1.15
CA ILE A 49 8.33 1.23 -0.41
C ILE A 49 7.81 0.92 1.00
N ALA A 50 6.88 -0.02 1.16
CA ALA A 50 6.37 -0.42 2.48
C ALA A 50 7.49 -0.90 3.41
N LEU A 51 8.44 -1.71 2.92
CA LEU A 51 9.61 -2.14 3.68
C LEU A 51 10.49 -0.96 4.07
N ILE A 52 10.75 -0.03 3.15
CA ILE A 52 11.48 1.22 3.45
C ILE A 52 10.74 2.03 4.53
N THR A 53 9.41 2.15 4.45
CA THR A 53 8.62 2.87 5.46
C THR A 53 8.70 2.22 6.83
N LEU A 54 8.86 0.90 6.88
CA LEU A 54 9.05 0.14 8.11
C LEU A 54 10.42 0.49 8.71
N LEU A 55 11.50 0.47 7.93
CA LEU A 55 12.84 0.82 8.43
C LEU A 55 12.97 2.30 8.85
N LEU A 56 12.14 3.20 8.30
CA LEU A 56 12.21 4.64 8.55
C LEU A 56 11.53 5.11 9.84
N PHE A 57 11.61 4.31 10.92
CA PHE A 57 11.00 4.63 12.23
C PHE A 57 11.51 5.92 12.88
N LYS A 58 12.73 6.37 12.55
CA LYS A 58 13.33 7.57 13.14
C LYS A 58 12.74 8.88 12.58
N LYS A 59 12.26 8.89 11.33
CA LYS A 59 11.80 10.12 10.65
C LYS A 59 10.29 10.07 10.39
N ARG A 60 9.51 10.41 11.41
CA ARG A 60 8.03 10.45 11.40
C ARG A 60 7.41 11.23 10.22
N PRO A 61 7.86 12.45 9.86
CA PRO A 61 7.24 13.18 8.75
C PRO A 61 7.50 12.50 7.39
N LEU A 62 8.68 11.90 7.20
CA LEU A 62 8.98 11.12 6.00
C LEU A 62 8.15 9.84 5.94
N GLN A 63 7.95 9.17 7.06
CA GLN A 63 7.11 7.96 7.13
C GLN A 63 5.66 8.27 6.73
N ALA A 64 5.12 9.42 7.18
CA ALA A 64 3.78 9.87 6.79
C ALA A 64 3.67 10.24 5.30
N LEU A 65 4.73 10.83 4.72
CA LEU A 65 4.81 11.14 3.29
C LEU A 65 4.87 9.86 2.45
N LEU A 66 5.70 8.89 2.84
CA LEU A 66 5.80 7.61 2.14
C LEU A 66 4.48 6.82 2.19
N CYS A 67 3.78 6.82 3.34
CA CYS A 67 2.44 6.22 3.40
C CYS A 67 1.46 6.90 2.43
N PHE A 68 1.54 8.22 2.27
CA PHE A 68 0.72 8.94 1.30
C PHE A 68 1.07 8.57 -0.15
N LEU A 69 2.36 8.43 -0.47
CA LEU A 69 2.79 7.96 -1.79
C LEU A 69 2.25 6.55 -2.07
N ILE A 70 2.30 5.63 -1.10
CA ILE A 70 1.76 4.29 -1.30
C ILE A 70 0.24 4.31 -1.52
N VAL A 71 -0.50 5.16 -0.80
CA VAL A 71 -1.94 5.34 -1.05
C VAL A 71 -2.18 5.79 -2.50
N LEU A 72 -1.39 6.75 -3.02
CA LEU A 72 -1.50 7.16 -4.42
C LEU A 72 -1.20 6.01 -5.39
N PHE A 73 -0.16 5.21 -5.13
CA PHE A 73 0.17 4.04 -5.95
C PHE A 73 -0.95 2.98 -5.93
N GLN A 74 -1.58 2.71 -4.79
CA GLN A 74 -2.69 1.76 -4.77
C GLN A 74 -3.97 2.31 -5.40
N MET A 75 -4.19 3.62 -5.36
CA MET A 75 -5.30 4.24 -6.09
C MET A 75 -5.09 4.12 -7.61
N THR A 76 -3.88 4.34 -8.11
CA THR A 76 -3.59 4.17 -9.55
C THR A 76 -3.66 2.71 -9.96
N GLN A 77 -3.09 1.79 -9.16
CA GLN A 77 -3.18 0.35 -9.38
C GLN A 77 -4.66 -0.09 -9.43
N GLY A 78 -5.46 0.24 -8.42
CA GLY A 78 -6.89 -0.09 -8.41
C GLY A 78 -7.65 0.51 -9.61
N GLY A 79 -7.33 1.75 -9.99
CA GLY A 79 -7.94 2.43 -11.13
C GLY A 79 -7.65 1.79 -12.48
N ILE A 80 -6.43 1.28 -12.70
CA ILE A 80 -6.07 0.56 -13.94
C ILE A 80 -6.91 -0.71 -14.08
N TYR A 81 -7.06 -1.47 -13.00
CA TYR A 81 -7.80 -2.74 -12.99
C TYR A 81 -9.33 -2.54 -12.96
N LEU A 82 -9.82 -1.39 -12.51
CA LEU A 82 -11.27 -1.07 -12.50
C LEU A 82 -11.90 -1.16 -13.90
N SER A 83 -11.13 -0.86 -14.95
CA SER A 83 -11.58 -0.97 -16.35
C SER A 83 -11.97 -2.39 -16.77
N ARG A 84 -11.55 -3.40 -16.00
CA ARG A 84 -11.82 -4.83 -16.23
C ARG A 84 -12.73 -5.47 -15.20
N PHE A 85 -13.34 -4.66 -14.34
CA PHE A 85 -14.27 -5.19 -13.36
C PHE A 85 -15.46 -5.84 -14.06
N ASP A 86 -15.50 -7.16 -14.08
CA ASP A 86 -16.58 -7.93 -14.68
C ASP A 86 -16.89 -9.17 -13.85
N LEU A 87 -17.92 -9.04 -13.01
CA LEU A 87 -18.34 -10.09 -12.09
C LEU A 87 -19.04 -11.26 -12.79
N SER A 88 -19.30 -11.18 -14.10
CA SER A 88 -20.05 -12.20 -14.84
C SER A 88 -19.34 -13.55 -14.90
N ASN A 89 -18.00 -13.55 -14.92
CA ASN A 89 -17.17 -14.74 -15.00
C ASN A 89 -16.66 -15.23 -13.63
N GLY A 90 -17.18 -14.70 -12.53
CA GLY A 90 -16.74 -15.02 -11.17
C GLY A 90 -15.56 -14.18 -10.68
N PHE A 91 -14.94 -14.58 -9.56
CA PHE A 91 -13.84 -13.85 -8.92
C PHE A 91 -12.51 -14.20 -9.60
N ASN A 92 -12.00 -13.30 -10.44
CA ASN A 92 -10.73 -13.46 -11.12
C ASN A 92 -9.62 -12.65 -10.44
N PHE A 93 -8.42 -12.72 -11.01
CA PHE A 93 -7.25 -11.98 -10.53
C PHE A 93 -7.49 -10.46 -10.51
N ASP A 94 -8.18 -9.93 -11.52
CA ASP A 94 -8.42 -8.49 -11.65
C ASP A 94 -9.29 -7.95 -10.48
N GLU A 95 -10.33 -8.68 -10.06
CA GLU A 95 -11.15 -8.33 -8.89
C GLU A 95 -10.35 -8.41 -7.59
N LEU A 96 -9.47 -9.43 -7.45
CA LEU A 96 -8.59 -9.56 -6.29
C LEU A 96 -7.62 -8.37 -6.19
N VAL A 97 -7.08 -7.91 -7.31
CA VAL A 97 -6.19 -6.74 -7.36
C VAL A 97 -6.92 -5.48 -6.90
N ILE A 98 -8.16 -5.26 -7.35
CA ILE A 98 -8.98 -4.12 -6.92
C ILE A 98 -9.27 -4.20 -5.42
N LEU A 99 -9.72 -5.36 -4.94
CA LEU A 99 -10.09 -5.56 -3.53
C LEU A 99 -8.90 -5.34 -2.61
N ILE A 100 -7.75 -5.95 -2.91
CA ILE A 100 -6.54 -5.80 -2.09
C ILE A 100 -5.99 -4.37 -2.18
N SER A 101 -6.05 -3.73 -3.35
CA SER A 101 -5.62 -2.33 -3.49
C SER A 101 -6.47 -1.41 -2.63
N PHE A 102 -7.79 -1.61 -2.59
CA PHE A 102 -8.70 -0.85 -1.74
C PHE A 102 -8.41 -1.06 -0.25
N ILE A 103 -8.21 -2.31 0.17
CA ILE A 103 -7.80 -2.64 1.56
C ILE A 103 -6.49 -1.93 1.91
N ASN A 104 -5.49 -2.00 1.04
CA ASN A 104 -4.19 -1.34 1.25
C ASN A 104 -4.34 0.18 1.40
N VAL A 105 -5.18 0.83 0.59
CA VAL A 105 -5.46 2.27 0.73
C VAL A 105 -5.98 2.60 2.13
N VAL A 106 -6.94 1.83 2.64
CA VAL A 106 -7.49 2.02 4.00
C VAL A 106 -6.42 1.82 5.06
N LEU A 107 -5.63 0.75 4.94
CA LEU A 107 -4.56 0.43 5.91
C LEU A 107 -3.49 1.52 5.96
N PHE A 108 -2.99 1.98 4.81
CA PHE A 108 -1.98 3.04 4.78
C PHE A 108 -2.54 4.39 5.22
N TRP A 109 -3.82 4.66 4.96
CA TRP A 109 -4.46 5.86 5.47
C TRP A 109 -4.55 5.86 7.01
N LEU A 110 -4.92 4.71 7.61
CA LEU A 110 -4.91 4.52 9.07
C LEU A 110 -3.49 4.61 9.65
N ALA A 111 -2.51 4.01 8.98
CA ALA A 111 -1.09 4.11 9.35
C ALA A 111 -0.62 5.57 9.34
N ARG A 112 -0.92 6.34 8.29
CA ARG A 112 -0.60 7.76 8.20
C ARG A 112 -1.25 8.57 9.33
N ARG A 113 -2.55 8.36 9.58
CA ARG A 113 -3.28 9.08 10.63
C ARG A 113 -2.66 8.84 12.01
N SER A 114 -2.28 7.60 12.28
CA SER A 114 -1.62 7.26 13.54
C SER A 114 -0.21 7.86 13.64
N ILE A 115 0.58 7.88 12.55
CA ILE A 115 1.92 8.52 12.54
C ILE A 115 1.81 10.01 12.89
N LEU A 116 0.86 10.71 12.27
CA LEU A 116 0.65 12.15 12.50
C LEU A 116 0.21 12.44 13.95
N ARG A 117 -0.64 11.58 14.53
CA ARG A 117 -1.05 11.71 15.94
C ARG A 117 0.15 11.55 16.87
N ASP A 118 1.01 10.58 16.62
CA ASP A 118 2.20 10.34 17.42
C ASP A 118 3.20 11.50 17.32
N GLU A 119 3.34 12.08 16.13
CA GLU A 119 4.17 13.26 15.92
C GLU A 119 3.62 14.48 16.68
N ALA A 120 2.31 14.71 16.64
CA ALA A 120 1.66 15.78 17.39
C ALA A 120 1.83 15.63 18.91
N LEU A 121 1.72 14.40 19.44
CA LEU A 121 1.95 14.11 20.86
C LEU A 121 3.38 14.46 21.29
N VAL A 122 4.38 14.06 20.51
CA VAL A 122 5.78 14.41 20.84
C VAL A 122 6.03 15.91 20.76
N ARG A 123 5.50 16.58 19.73
CA ARG A 123 5.58 18.05 19.66
C ARG A 123 4.86 18.75 20.81
N SER A 124 3.78 18.19 21.35
CA SER A 124 3.10 18.78 22.52
C SER A 124 3.89 18.62 23.81
N VAL A 125 4.59 17.50 23.99
CA VAL A 125 5.45 17.27 25.16
C VAL A 125 6.69 18.18 25.11
N ASP A 126 7.28 18.35 23.92
CA ASP A 126 8.42 19.25 23.72
C ASP A 126 8.07 20.73 23.94
N ARG A 127 6.79 21.14 23.90
CA ARG A 127 6.37 22.52 24.22
C ARG A 127 6.26 22.81 25.72
N ILE A 128 6.12 21.78 26.56
CA ILE A 128 5.94 21.91 28.00
C ILE A 128 7.30 21.87 28.73
N ARG A 129 8.30 21.25 28.10
CA ARG A 129 9.69 21.32 28.53
C ARG A 129 10.33 22.64 28.11
#